data_AF-T1AAG2-F1
#
_entry.id   AF-T1AAG2-F1
#
_cell.length_a   1.000
_cell.length_b   1.000
_cell.length_c   1.000
_cell.angle_alpha   90.00
_cell.angle_beta   90.00
_cell.angle_gamma   90.00
#
_symmetry.space_group_name_H-M   'P 1'
#
loop_
_entity.id
_entity.type
_entity.pdbx_description
1 polymer ?
#
loop_
_entity_poly.entity_id
_entity_poly.type
_entity_poly.pdbx_seq_one_letter_code
_entity_poly.pdbx_strand_id
1 'polypeptide(L)'
;MVDPAGRQFTFEGHRRPAAPGETVLDALARDDGLPAFQRSPRYHRPRGPMCGLGHCTGCLVRVNGRPNVRACRYEPEDGDVVSTRNAWPSRRVDLLAAFDLLFPSGIDTLRGFRRPAWARGLYQAVVRRLAGFDAPPSPETADRPTPPPTVRTADVVVVGAGRAGRAAAEQLVAG
;
A
#
# COMPACT_ATOMS: atom_id res chain seq x y z
N MET A 1 10.69 20.50 18.41
CA MET A 1 9.41 20.57 19.14
C MET A 1 8.36 20.92 18.10
N VAL A 2 7.58 19.95 17.65
CA VAL A 2 6.62 20.09 16.53
C VAL A 2 5.28 20.61 17.07
N ASP A 3 4.63 21.48 16.31
CA ASP A 3 3.34 22.11 16.61
C ASP A 3 2.26 21.07 17.02
N PRO A 4 1.57 21.25 18.16
CA PRO A 4 0.55 20.33 18.68
C PRO A 4 -0.75 20.26 17.85
N ALA A 5 -0.94 21.09 16.81
CA ALA A 5 -2.07 21.00 15.88
C ALA A 5 -1.91 19.84 14.85
N GLY A 6 -1.52 18.66 15.33
CA GLY A 6 -1.36 17.47 14.49
C GLY A 6 -2.69 16.96 13.93
N ARG A 7 -2.62 16.31 12.78
CA ARG A 7 -3.79 15.68 12.15
C ARG A 7 -4.20 14.43 12.91
N GLN A 8 -5.48 14.07 12.86
CA GLN A 8 -6.04 12.89 13.50
C GLN A 8 -6.66 11.96 12.46
N PHE A 9 -6.16 10.73 12.38
CA PHE A 9 -6.72 9.68 11.53
C PHE A 9 -7.05 8.44 12.35
N THR A 10 -7.87 7.55 11.80
CA THR A 10 -8.24 6.29 12.43
C THR A 10 -7.52 5.15 11.74
N PHE A 11 -6.75 4.36 12.47
CA PHE A 11 -6.14 3.13 11.98
C PHE A 11 -6.76 1.93 12.69
N GLU A 12 -7.39 1.02 11.95
CA GLU A 12 -8.02 -0.20 12.50
C GLU A 12 -8.99 0.12 13.66
N GLY A 13 -9.73 1.23 13.55
CA GLY A 13 -10.69 1.68 14.58
C GLY A 13 -10.07 2.49 15.74
N HIS A 14 -8.75 2.65 15.78
CA HIS A 14 -8.06 3.43 16.82
C HIS A 14 -7.60 4.79 16.27
N ARG A 15 -7.92 5.88 16.98
CA ARG A 15 -7.42 7.22 16.61
C ARG A 15 -5.92 7.30 16.80
N ARG A 16 -5.24 7.94 15.85
CA ARG A 16 -3.80 8.12 15.79
C ARG A 16 -3.48 9.57 15.41
N PRO A 17 -2.57 10.25 16.14
CA PRO A 17 -2.05 11.53 15.73
C PRO A 17 -1.01 11.36 14.61
N ALA A 18 -0.95 12.32 13.70
CA ALA A 18 0.12 12.50 12.73
C ALA A 18 0.62 13.94 12.79
N ALA A 19 1.92 14.13 12.98
CA ALA A 19 2.52 15.45 12.89
C ALA A 19 2.50 15.95 11.43
N PRO A 20 2.55 17.28 11.20
CA PRO A 20 2.68 17.83 9.85
C PRO A 20 3.88 17.23 9.11
N GLY A 21 3.65 16.70 7.90
CA GLY A 21 4.67 16.04 7.09
C GLY A 21 4.95 14.58 7.45
N GLU A 22 4.35 14.04 8.52
CA GLU A 22 4.43 12.61 8.81
C GLU A 22 3.53 11.81 7.87
N THR A 23 4.07 10.72 7.36
CA THR A 23 3.28 9.75 6.62
C THR A 23 2.55 8.81 7.58
N VAL A 24 1.54 8.08 7.07
CA VAL A 24 0.88 7.01 7.83
C VAL A 24 1.89 6.01 8.38
N LEU A 25 2.96 5.72 7.62
CA LEU A 25 4.02 4.83 8.11
C LEU A 25 4.75 5.44 9.31
N ASP A 26 5.14 6.71 9.25
CA ASP A 26 5.88 7.38 10.32
C ASP A 26 5.06 7.43 11.61
N ALA A 27 3.78 7.84 11.49
CA ALA A 27 2.85 7.90 12.60
C ALA A 27 2.66 6.54 13.28
N LEU A 28 2.54 5.45 12.51
CA LEU A 28 2.36 4.10 13.05
C LEU A 28 3.65 3.47 13.57
N ALA A 29 4.79 3.77 12.96
CA ALA A 29 6.10 3.29 13.41
C ALA A 29 6.44 3.82 14.82
N ARG A 30 6.01 5.06 15.12
CA ARG A 30 6.22 5.72 16.40
C ARG A 30 5.48 5.04 17.57
N ASP A 31 4.24 4.60 17.36
CA ASP A 31 3.35 4.14 18.45
C ASP A 31 3.28 2.62 18.63
N ASP A 32 3.24 1.86 17.52
CA ASP A 32 2.84 0.43 17.54
C ASP A 32 3.98 -0.53 17.16
N GLY A 33 5.16 0.00 16.79
CA GLY A 33 6.18 -0.74 16.05
C GLY A 33 5.70 -1.08 14.64
N LEU A 34 6.62 -1.36 13.69
CA LEU A 34 6.26 -1.56 12.28
C LEU A 34 5.28 -2.73 12.09
N PRO A 35 3.98 -2.46 11.81
CA PRO A 35 3.00 -3.52 11.75
C PRO A 35 3.04 -4.25 10.40
N ALA A 36 2.54 -5.47 10.37
CA ALA A 36 2.11 -6.07 9.10
C ALA A 36 0.93 -5.23 8.56
N PHE A 37 1.14 -4.54 7.44
CA PHE A 37 0.12 -3.72 6.78
C PHE A 37 -0.82 -4.53 5.90
N GLN A 38 -0.35 -5.71 5.47
CA GLN A 38 -1.13 -6.59 4.62
C GLN A 38 -0.65 -8.03 4.71
N ARG A 39 -1.36 -8.90 3.99
CA ARG A 39 -1.04 -10.31 3.83
C ARG A 39 -0.83 -10.65 2.36
N SER A 40 0.08 -11.58 2.07
CA SER A 40 0.35 -11.99 0.69
C SER A 40 -0.90 -12.61 0.05
N PRO A 41 -1.19 -12.34 -1.25
CA PRO A 41 -2.43 -12.79 -1.89
C PRO A 41 -2.66 -14.31 -1.94
N ARG A 42 -1.59 -15.11 -1.86
CA ARG A 42 -1.67 -16.57 -1.99
C ARG A 42 -1.52 -17.31 -0.66
N TYR A 43 -0.52 -16.91 0.12
CA TYR A 43 -0.08 -17.65 1.30
C TYR A 43 -0.45 -16.94 2.61
N HIS A 44 -1.09 -15.77 2.54
CA HIS A 44 -1.48 -15.00 3.72
C HIS A 44 -0.32 -14.73 4.70
N ARG A 45 0.90 -14.64 4.15
CA ARG A 45 2.09 -14.31 4.94
C ARG A 45 2.10 -12.82 5.27
N PRO A 46 2.46 -12.43 6.50
CA PRO A 46 2.51 -11.03 6.88
C PRO A 46 3.49 -10.26 5.99
N ARG A 47 3.10 -9.06 5.56
CA ARG A 47 3.92 -8.14 4.77
C ARG A 47 3.93 -6.78 5.46
N GLY A 48 5.14 -6.26 5.65
CA GLY A 48 5.40 -4.97 6.28
C GLY A 48 6.23 -4.05 5.39
N PRO A 49 6.46 -2.81 5.84
CA PRO A 49 7.29 -1.84 5.12
C PRO A 49 8.74 -2.31 5.15
N MET A 50 9.44 -2.19 4.02
CA MET A 50 10.87 -2.53 3.93
C MET A 50 11.71 -1.36 3.44
N CYS A 51 11.24 -0.63 2.41
CA CYS A 51 12.06 0.39 1.75
C CYS A 51 11.83 1.81 2.26
N GLY A 52 10.66 2.15 2.82
CA GLY A 52 10.29 3.54 3.15
C GLY A 52 10.15 4.51 1.96
N LEU A 53 10.48 4.08 0.74
CA LEU A 53 10.62 4.95 -0.44
C LEU A 53 9.47 4.81 -1.46
N GLY A 54 8.44 4.05 -1.13
CA GLY A 54 7.34 3.76 -2.06
C GLY A 54 7.68 2.76 -3.17
N HIS A 55 8.83 2.09 -3.12
CA HIS A 55 9.21 1.08 -4.12
C HIS A 55 8.63 -0.31 -3.79
N CYS A 56 8.81 -0.76 -2.54
CA CYS A 56 8.29 -2.05 -2.11
C CYS A 56 6.76 -2.05 -2.06
N THR A 57 6.17 -3.24 -2.22
CA THR A 57 4.71 -3.43 -2.12
C THR A 57 4.25 -3.72 -0.71
N GLY A 58 5.12 -3.68 0.31
CA GLY A 58 4.85 -4.18 1.66
C GLY A 58 4.04 -3.26 2.58
N CYS A 59 3.94 -1.96 2.28
CA CYS A 59 3.25 -0.95 3.10
C CYS A 59 1.92 -0.46 2.50
N LEU A 60 1.24 -1.31 1.73
CA LEU A 60 0.01 -0.93 1.03
C LEU A 60 -1.20 -1.07 1.96
N VAL A 61 -1.90 0.03 2.18
CA VAL A 61 -3.10 0.15 3.02
C VAL A 61 -4.32 0.54 2.18
N ARG A 62 -5.49 0.56 2.82
CA ARG A 62 -6.69 1.18 2.29
C ARG A 62 -6.94 2.50 3.05
N VAL A 63 -7.21 3.58 2.34
CA VAL A 63 -7.54 4.89 2.92
C VAL A 63 -8.89 5.33 2.38
N ASN A 64 -9.89 5.51 3.24
CA ASN A 64 -11.25 5.93 2.85
C ASN A 64 -11.81 5.09 1.69
N GLY A 65 -11.63 3.77 1.74
CA GLY A 65 -12.03 2.87 0.66
C GLY A 65 -11.03 2.73 -0.50
N ARG A 66 -10.13 3.71 -0.71
CA ARG A 66 -9.10 3.69 -1.77
C ARG A 66 -8.06 2.58 -1.52
N PRO A 67 -7.96 1.55 -2.37
CA PRO A 67 -7.00 0.46 -2.17
C PRO A 67 -5.58 0.85 -2.60
N ASN A 68 -4.58 0.06 -2.18
CA ASN A 68 -3.19 0.16 -2.64
C ASN A 68 -2.50 1.51 -2.38
N VAL A 69 -2.93 2.24 -1.35
CA VAL A 69 -2.26 3.49 -0.94
C VAL A 69 -0.97 3.14 -0.22
N ARG A 70 0.13 3.80 -0.57
CA ARG A 70 1.45 3.55 0.03
C ARG A 70 1.54 4.32 1.34
N ALA A 71 1.50 3.62 2.48
CA ALA A 71 1.57 4.25 3.80
C ALA A 71 2.83 5.11 4.00
N CYS A 72 3.96 4.74 3.36
CA CYS A 72 5.21 5.50 3.41
C CYS A 72 5.28 6.75 2.52
N ARG A 73 4.22 7.07 1.78
CA ARG A 73 4.15 8.23 0.88
C ARG A 73 2.88 9.06 1.07
N TYR A 74 2.00 8.60 1.94
CA TYR A 74 0.69 9.21 2.16
C TYR A 74 0.70 9.90 3.51
N GLU A 75 0.54 11.21 3.50
CA GLU A 75 0.26 12.01 4.69
C GLU A 75 -1.24 11.93 4.98
N PRO A 76 -1.66 11.45 6.17
CA PRO A 76 -3.07 11.34 6.49
C PRO A 76 -3.69 12.72 6.70
N GLU A 77 -4.92 12.90 6.23
CA GLU A 77 -5.76 14.06 6.50
C GLU A 77 -6.63 13.84 7.76
N ASP A 78 -7.19 14.93 8.30
CA ASP A 78 -8.10 14.85 9.44
C ASP A 78 -9.34 14.04 9.10
N GLY A 79 -9.64 13.04 9.93
CA GLY A 79 -10.78 12.15 9.76
C GLY A 79 -10.53 10.96 8.84
N ASP A 80 -9.33 10.82 8.25
CA ASP A 80 -9.00 9.68 7.40
C ASP A 80 -9.21 8.35 8.13
N VAL A 81 -9.80 7.37 7.44
CA VAL A 81 -9.95 6.00 7.91
C VAL A 81 -9.01 5.09 7.12
N VAL A 82 -8.02 4.58 7.84
CA VAL A 82 -6.97 3.71 7.31
C VAL A 82 -7.15 2.29 7.83
N SER A 83 -7.08 1.32 6.93
CA SER A 83 -7.13 -0.11 7.29
C SER A 83 -6.06 -0.92 6.56
N THR A 84 -5.68 -2.03 7.18
CA THR A 84 -4.86 -3.07 6.59
C THR A 84 -5.60 -3.79 5.45
N ARG A 85 -4.85 -4.54 4.65
CA ARG A 85 -5.40 -5.28 3.51
C ARG A 85 -5.22 -6.79 3.68
N ASN A 86 -6.19 -7.53 3.19
CA ASN A 86 -6.13 -8.98 3.05
C ASN A 86 -5.91 -9.75 4.36
N ALA A 87 -6.31 -9.20 5.50
CA ALA A 87 -6.18 -9.86 6.81
C ALA A 87 -7.57 -10.19 7.37
N TRP A 88 -7.82 -11.45 7.73
CA TRP A 88 -9.12 -11.86 8.28
C TRP A 88 -8.98 -12.83 9.46
N PRO A 89 -9.61 -12.58 10.61
CA PRO A 89 -10.50 -11.45 10.91
C PRO A 89 -9.77 -10.14 11.27
N SER A 90 -8.48 -10.19 11.59
CA SER A 90 -7.71 -9.00 11.98
C SER A 90 -6.26 -9.05 11.49
N ARG A 91 -5.53 -7.93 11.55
CA ARG A 91 -4.09 -7.91 11.17
C ARG A 91 -3.23 -8.84 12.03
N ARG A 92 -3.57 -8.97 13.32
CA ARG A 92 -2.82 -9.78 14.31
C ARG A 92 -3.14 -11.27 14.17
N VAL A 93 -4.42 -11.59 13.95
CA VAL A 93 -4.91 -12.96 13.79
C VAL A 93 -5.51 -13.10 12.40
N ASP A 94 -4.80 -13.80 11.52
CA ASP A 94 -5.25 -14.12 10.16
C ASP A 94 -5.47 -15.63 10.04
N LEU A 95 -6.73 -16.06 10.02
CA LEU A 95 -7.10 -17.48 9.96
C LEU A 95 -6.70 -18.11 8.62
N LEU A 96 -6.59 -17.31 7.56
CA LEU A 96 -6.15 -17.76 6.24
C LEU A 96 -4.65 -18.05 6.17
N ALA A 97 -3.87 -17.67 7.19
CA ALA A 97 -2.48 -18.10 7.33
C ALA A 97 -2.35 -19.63 7.44
N ALA A 98 -3.41 -20.34 7.86
CA ALA A 98 -3.45 -21.79 7.88
C ALA A 98 -3.37 -22.43 6.48
N PHE A 99 -3.52 -21.68 5.40
CA PHE A 99 -3.31 -22.20 4.04
C PHE A 99 -1.90 -22.73 3.81
N ASP A 100 -0.88 -22.19 4.49
CA ASP A 100 0.48 -22.74 4.42
C ASP A 100 0.54 -24.18 5.01
N LEU A 101 -0.37 -24.54 5.93
CA LEU A 101 -0.48 -25.91 6.49
C LEU A 101 -1.29 -26.84 5.59
N LEU A 102 -2.37 -26.33 5.00
CA LEU A 102 -3.27 -27.11 4.14
C LEU A 102 -2.66 -27.37 2.75
N PHE A 103 -1.80 -26.47 2.28
CA PHE A 103 -1.16 -26.52 0.97
C PHE A 103 0.36 -26.37 1.09
N PRO A 104 1.07 -27.34 1.70
CA PRO A 104 2.51 -27.25 1.95
C PRO A 104 3.34 -27.21 0.64
N SER A 105 2.83 -27.82 -0.44
CA SER A 105 3.43 -27.75 -1.78
C SER A 105 2.97 -26.53 -2.60
N GLY A 106 2.20 -25.65 -1.98
CA GLY A 106 1.62 -24.45 -2.58
C GLY A 106 0.27 -24.67 -3.25
N ILE A 107 -0.40 -23.55 -3.54
CA ILE A 107 -1.71 -23.53 -4.20
C ILE A 107 -1.49 -23.36 -5.71
N ASP A 108 -1.97 -24.29 -6.54
CA ASP A 108 -1.96 -24.10 -7.99
C ASP A 108 -3.06 -23.10 -8.41
N THR A 109 -2.68 -21.83 -8.52
CA THR A 109 -3.59 -20.77 -8.99
C THR A 109 -3.75 -20.74 -10.51
N LEU A 110 -2.91 -21.47 -11.26
CA LEU A 110 -2.92 -21.49 -12.72
C LEU A 110 -3.86 -22.57 -13.25
N ARG A 111 -3.88 -23.76 -12.65
CA ARG A 111 -4.85 -24.83 -12.94
C ARG A 111 -5.94 -24.92 -11.89
N GLY A 112 -6.33 -23.79 -11.31
CA GLY A 112 -7.44 -23.71 -10.37
C GLY A 112 -8.73 -24.33 -10.94
N PHE A 113 -9.72 -24.48 -10.07
CA PHE A 113 -11.02 -25.13 -10.30
C PHE A 113 -11.85 -24.43 -11.42
N ARG A 114 -11.42 -24.57 -12.68
CA ARG A 114 -12.01 -23.93 -13.87
C ARG A 114 -13.17 -24.75 -14.48
N ARG A 115 -13.47 -25.91 -13.91
CA ARG A 115 -14.39 -26.92 -14.46
C ARG A 115 -15.37 -27.35 -13.36
N PRO A 116 -16.31 -26.45 -13.02
CA PRO A 116 -17.42 -26.21 -13.93
C PRO A 116 -17.66 -24.74 -14.29
N ALA A 117 -18.04 -24.49 -15.55
CA ALA A 117 -18.23 -23.16 -16.11
C ALA A 117 -19.30 -22.32 -15.39
N TRP A 118 -20.30 -22.96 -14.80
CA TRP A 118 -21.40 -22.34 -14.06
C TRP A 118 -20.94 -21.78 -12.70
N ALA A 119 -19.98 -22.42 -12.03
CA ALA A 119 -19.48 -22.00 -10.72
C ALA A 119 -18.36 -20.94 -10.81
N ARG A 120 -17.90 -20.63 -12.02
CA ARG A 120 -16.74 -19.77 -12.28
C ARG A 120 -16.88 -18.36 -11.69
N GLY A 121 -18.06 -17.75 -11.76
CA GLY A 121 -18.30 -16.41 -11.20
C GLY A 121 -18.16 -16.38 -9.67
N LEU A 122 -18.77 -17.36 -8.99
CA LEU A 122 -18.64 -17.53 -7.55
C LEU A 122 -17.20 -17.83 -7.14
N TYR A 123 -16.54 -18.76 -7.83
CA TYR A 123 -15.13 -19.07 -7.61
C TYR A 123 -14.24 -17.82 -7.73
N GLN A 124 -14.41 -17.03 -8.79
CA GLN A 124 -13.67 -15.77 -8.97
C GLN A 124 -13.95 -14.76 -7.86
N ALA A 125 -15.21 -14.61 -7.42
CA ALA A 125 -15.57 -13.72 -6.33
C ALA A 125 -14.88 -14.13 -5.00
N VAL A 126 -14.89 -15.43 -4.68
CA VAL A 126 -14.23 -15.97 -3.48
C VAL A 126 -12.72 -15.77 -3.57
N VAL A 127 -12.09 -16.18 -4.68
CA VAL A 127 -10.63 -16.05 -4.86
C VAL A 127 -10.18 -14.59 -4.81
N ARG A 128 -10.92 -13.67 -5.43
CA ARG A 128 -10.60 -12.24 -5.38
C ARG A 128 -10.66 -11.70 -3.97
N ARG A 129 -11.66 -12.09 -3.18
CA ARG A 129 -11.78 -11.71 -1.78
C ARG A 129 -10.62 -12.23 -0.94
N LEU A 130 -10.29 -13.52 -1.09
CA LEU A 130 -9.15 -14.16 -0.40
C LEU A 130 -7.79 -13.58 -0.83
N ALA A 131 -7.68 -13.10 -2.07
CA ALA A 131 -6.45 -12.47 -2.57
C ALA A 131 -6.29 -10.99 -2.16
N GLY A 132 -7.27 -10.41 -1.46
CA GLY A 132 -7.28 -9.00 -1.09
C GLY A 132 -7.64 -8.03 -2.22
N PHE A 133 -8.32 -8.53 -3.25
CA PHE A 133 -8.82 -7.78 -4.43
C PHE A 133 -10.35 -7.76 -4.48
N ASP A 134 -10.97 -7.65 -3.31
CA ASP A 134 -12.40 -7.77 -3.06
C ASP A 134 -13.24 -6.68 -3.75
N ALA A 135 -12.74 -5.45 -3.83
CA ALA A 135 -13.45 -4.35 -4.50
C ALA A 135 -12.50 -3.49 -5.37
N PRO A 136 -12.84 -3.25 -6.65
CA PRO A 136 -12.20 -2.17 -7.40
C PRO A 136 -12.55 -0.82 -6.76
N PRO A 137 -11.74 0.23 -6.99
CA PRO A 137 -12.10 1.56 -6.51
C PRO A 137 -13.46 1.99 -7.09
N SER A 138 -14.31 2.56 -6.24
CA SER A 138 -15.51 3.29 -6.66
C SER A 138 -15.12 4.53 -7.47
N PRO A 139 -16.03 5.15 -8.25
CA PRO A 139 -15.73 6.41 -8.95
C PRO A 139 -15.19 7.51 -8.03
N GLU A 140 -15.64 7.55 -6.78
CA GLU A 140 -15.19 8.50 -5.75
C GLU A 140 -13.79 8.19 -5.20
N THR A 141 -13.40 6.91 -5.21
CA THR A 141 -12.11 6.41 -4.69
C THR A 141 -11.12 6.07 -5.78
N ALA A 142 -11.51 6.24 -7.04
CA ALA A 142 -10.65 6.09 -8.20
C ALA A 142 -9.58 7.18 -8.19
N ASP A 143 -8.40 6.84 -8.72
CA ASP A 143 -7.36 7.84 -8.87
C ASP A 143 -7.82 8.95 -9.81
N ARG A 144 -7.41 10.18 -9.49
CA ARG A 144 -7.69 11.33 -10.36
C ARG A 144 -7.07 11.07 -11.74
N PRO A 145 -7.72 11.52 -12.83
CA PRO A 145 -7.15 11.41 -14.16
C PRO A 145 -5.74 12.02 -14.17
N THR A 146 -4.79 11.29 -14.76
CA THR A 146 -3.44 11.82 -14.96
C THR A 146 -3.54 13.09 -15.80
N PRO A 147 -3.03 14.24 -15.34
CA PRO A 147 -3.02 15.45 -16.16
C PRO A 147 -2.25 15.18 -17.47
N PRO A 148 -2.59 15.89 -18.56
CA PRO A 148 -1.90 15.69 -19.82
C PRO A 148 -0.40 15.91 -19.66
N PRO A 149 0.44 15.11 -20.34
CA PRO A 149 1.88 15.24 -20.23
C PRO A 149 2.30 16.62 -20.74
N THR A 150 3.19 17.27 -19.99
CA THR A 150 3.77 18.54 -20.38
C THR A 150 5.12 18.29 -21.04
N VAL A 151 5.31 18.79 -22.26
CA VAL A 151 6.58 18.67 -22.98
C VAL A 151 7.50 19.83 -22.60
N ARG A 152 8.77 19.50 -22.34
CA ARG A 152 9.85 20.43 -22.04
C ARG A 152 11.09 19.98 -22.81
N THR A 153 11.83 20.93 -23.36
CA THR A 153 13.11 20.69 -24.04
C THR A 153 14.25 21.12 -23.11
N ALA A 154 15.30 20.32 -23.04
CA ALA A 154 16.52 20.62 -22.31
C ALA A 154 17.69 19.96 -23.04
N ASP A 155 18.88 20.55 -22.95
CA ASP A 155 20.09 19.96 -23.53
C ASP A 155 20.52 18.71 -22.75
N VAL A 156 20.36 18.73 -21.42
CA VAL A 156 20.65 17.62 -20.52
C VAL A 156 19.59 17.51 -19.43
N VAL A 157 19.19 16.29 -19.09
CA VAL A 157 18.28 15.98 -17.98
C VAL A 157 18.97 15.08 -16.97
N VAL A 158 19.08 15.53 -15.72
CA VAL A 158 19.61 14.75 -14.60
C VAL A 158 18.47 14.12 -13.82
N VAL A 159 18.41 12.78 -13.77
CA VAL A 159 17.37 12.03 -13.05
C VAL A 159 17.90 11.54 -11.69
N GLY A 160 17.37 12.13 -10.62
CA GLY A 160 17.70 11.78 -9.23
C GLY A 160 18.58 12.83 -8.54
N ALA A 161 18.12 13.36 -7.40
CA ALA A 161 18.78 14.45 -6.67
C ALA A 161 19.71 13.95 -5.54
N GLY A 162 20.27 12.75 -5.68
CA GLY A 162 21.30 12.24 -4.76
C GLY A 162 22.65 12.96 -4.96
N ARG A 163 23.68 12.55 -4.21
CA ARG A 163 25.02 13.17 -4.30
C ARG A 163 25.57 13.21 -5.74
N ALA A 164 25.45 12.11 -6.47
CA ALA A 164 25.92 12.01 -7.85
C ALA A 164 25.16 12.94 -8.81
N GLY A 165 23.82 12.96 -8.73
CA GLY A 165 23.01 13.82 -9.59
C GLY A 165 23.21 15.31 -9.30
N ARG A 166 23.35 15.68 -8.02
CA ARG A 166 23.69 17.06 -7.64
C ARG A 166 25.04 17.50 -8.18
N ALA A 167 26.08 16.67 -8.00
CA ALA A 167 27.41 16.97 -8.52
C ALA A 167 27.41 17.10 -10.06
N ALA A 168 26.68 16.23 -10.76
CA ALA A 168 26.52 16.32 -12.21
C ALA A 168 25.78 17.60 -12.64
N ALA A 169 24.70 17.97 -11.95
CA ALA A 169 23.96 19.19 -12.24
C ALA A 169 24.80 20.45 -11.97
N GLU A 170 25.57 20.48 -10.88
CA GLU A 170 26.47 21.59 -10.54
C GLU A 170 27.56 21.79 -11.61
N GLN A 171 28.13 20.70 -12.14
CA GLN A 171 29.11 20.77 -13.23
C GLN A 171 28.51 21.31 -14.53
N LEU A 172 27.27 20.94 -14.86
CA LEU A 172 26.57 21.39 -16.07
C LEU A 172 26.16 22.87 -16.01
N VAL A 173 25.98 23.45 -14.81
CA VAL A 173 25.66 24.88 -14.62
C VAL A 173 26.92 25.75 -14.61
N ALA A 174 28.07 25.19 -14.23
CA ALA A 174 29.32 25.92 -14.08
C ALA A 174 30.15 26.06 -15.38
N GLY A 175 29.82 25.28 -16.42
CA GLY A 175 30.45 25.33 -17.75
C GLY A 175 29.60 26.09 -18.75
#